data_AF-A0A940XRY1-F1
#
_entry.id   AF-A0A940XRY1-F1
#
_cell.length_a   1.000
_cell.length_b   1.000
_cell.length_c   1.000
_cell.angle_alpha   90.00
_cell.angle_beta   90.00
_cell.angle_gamma   90.00
#
_symmetry.space_group_name_H-M   'P 1'
#
loop_
_entity.id
_entity.type
_entity.pdbx_description
1 polymer ?
#
loop_
_entity_poly.entity_id
_entity_poly.type
_entity_poly.pdbx_seq_one_letter_code
_entity_poly.pdbx_strand_id
1 'polypeptide(L)'
;MRQTVQGELVSQRRVLLDVVVDELERLASQGPPDIKDLAVAALGQLDWLGDSVDTDELVAAERVVEIQDIMRSGRSLRHPAEHWAESVIMAMAERLQQMDPYVLCEDYNARIESLHHNLTPFSIHKLLARMVQGDRLAADEAAIFADALQAAERGKDYTAAEFISGRLGRVGQP
;
A
#
# COMPACT_ATOMS: atom_id res chain seq x y z
N MET A 1 -10.68 2.56 21.62
CA MET A 1 -9.79 3.38 20.79
C MET A 1 -9.07 2.58 19.71
N ARG A 2 -8.41 1.44 19.98
CA ARG A 2 -8.20 0.38 18.95
C ARG A 2 -9.46 0.07 18.11
N GLN A 3 -10.62 0.03 18.77
CA GLN A 3 -11.96 -0.11 18.15
C GLN A 3 -12.40 1.08 17.29
N THR A 4 -11.82 2.27 17.46
CA THR A 4 -12.22 3.50 16.76
C THR A 4 -11.53 3.61 15.41
N VAL A 5 -10.21 3.30 15.33
CA VAL A 5 -9.50 3.17 14.05
C VAL A 5 -9.99 1.95 13.29
N GLN A 6 -10.18 0.80 13.97
CA GLN A 6 -10.90 -0.32 13.37
C GLN A 6 -12.28 0.12 12.90
N GLY A 7 -13.02 0.91 13.69
CA GLY A 7 -14.36 1.40 13.33
C GLY A 7 -14.38 2.28 12.09
N GLU A 8 -13.45 3.22 11.95
CA GLU A 8 -13.32 4.07 10.74
C GLU A 8 -12.89 3.24 9.52
N LEU A 9 -11.89 2.38 9.66
CA LEU A 9 -11.48 1.45 8.59
C LEU A 9 -12.59 0.44 8.23
N VAL A 10 -13.43 0.05 9.20
CA VAL A 10 -14.59 -0.84 9.01
C VAL A 10 -15.75 -0.11 8.33
N SER A 11 -15.89 1.20 8.55
CA SER A 11 -16.93 2.02 7.91
C SER A 11 -16.67 2.26 6.42
N GLN A 12 -15.42 2.15 5.97
CA GLN A 12 -15.08 2.25 4.57
C GLN A 12 -15.27 0.90 3.87
N ARG A 13 -15.91 0.92 2.70
CA ARG A 13 -16.01 -0.28 1.87
C ARG A 13 -14.60 -0.67 1.43
N ARG A 14 -14.20 -1.88 1.80
CA ARG A 14 -12.92 -2.49 1.43
C ARG A 14 -13.21 -3.61 0.46
N VAL A 15 -12.34 -3.76 -0.53
CA VAL A 15 -12.41 -4.82 -1.52
C VAL A 15 -11.02 -5.39 -1.66
N LEU A 16 -10.94 -6.73 -1.68
CA LEU A 16 -9.76 -7.43 -2.15
C LEU A 16 -9.84 -7.48 -3.67
N LEU A 17 -8.76 -7.16 -4.37
CA LEU A 17 -8.69 -7.32 -5.83
C LEU A 17 -8.08 -8.68 -6.14
N ASP A 18 -8.61 -9.37 -7.13
CA ASP A 18 -8.13 -10.67 -7.61
C ASP A 18 -6.63 -10.65 -7.97
N VAL A 19 -6.15 -9.61 -8.63
CA VAL A 19 -4.75 -9.44 -9.02
C VAL A 19 -3.78 -9.43 -7.85
N VAL A 20 -4.23 -9.03 -6.65
CA VAL A 20 -3.43 -9.11 -5.42
C VAL A 20 -3.30 -10.58 -4.99
N VAL A 21 -4.39 -11.34 -5.06
CA VAL A 21 -4.39 -12.77 -4.76
C VAL A 21 -3.53 -13.51 -5.77
N ASP A 22 -3.72 -13.26 -7.07
CA ASP A 22 -2.98 -13.91 -8.15
C ASP A 22 -1.48 -13.64 -8.09
N GLU A 23 -1.06 -12.39 -7.83
CA GLU A 23 0.36 -12.08 -7.63
C GLU A 23 0.91 -12.88 -6.45
N LEU A 24 0.22 -12.88 -5.31
CA LEU A 24 0.67 -13.58 -4.12
C LEU A 24 0.69 -15.10 -4.32
N GLU A 25 -0.28 -15.70 -5.01
CA GLU A 25 -0.28 -17.14 -5.33
C GLU A 25 0.88 -17.50 -6.27
N ARG A 26 1.18 -16.65 -7.26
CA ARG A 26 2.34 -16.84 -8.15
C ARG A 26 3.65 -16.70 -7.37
N LEU A 27 3.77 -15.71 -6.50
CA LEU A 27 4.96 -15.54 -5.64
C LEU A 27 5.12 -16.69 -4.64
N ALA A 28 4.02 -17.18 -4.06
CA ALA A 28 3.99 -18.31 -3.14
C ALA A 28 4.33 -19.66 -3.83
N SER A 29 4.10 -19.77 -5.13
CA SER A 29 4.41 -21.00 -5.88
C SER A 29 5.78 -20.97 -6.56
N GLN A 30 6.18 -19.81 -7.11
CA GLN A 30 7.30 -19.68 -8.05
C GLN A 30 8.36 -18.66 -7.61
N GLY A 31 8.12 -17.89 -6.54
CA GLY A 31 9.08 -16.92 -6.01
C GLY A 31 10.32 -17.55 -5.38
N PRO A 32 11.40 -16.77 -5.20
CA PRO A 32 12.55 -17.20 -4.41
C PRO A 32 12.14 -17.46 -2.94
N PRO A 33 12.90 -18.29 -2.19
CA PRO A 33 12.46 -18.78 -0.87
C PRO A 33 12.00 -17.70 0.12
N ASP A 34 12.72 -16.57 0.18
CA ASP A 34 12.40 -15.43 1.04
C ASP A 34 11.07 -14.77 0.67
N ILE A 35 10.78 -14.64 -0.62
CA ILE A 35 9.53 -14.06 -1.12
C ILE A 35 8.37 -15.05 -1.01
N LYS A 36 8.65 -16.33 -1.23
CA LYS A 36 7.66 -17.40 -1.14
C LYS A 36 7.00 -17.46 0.24
N ASP A 37 7.80 -17.48 1.29
CA ASP A 37 7.30 -17.59 2.66
C ASP A 37 6.48 -16.34 3.05
N LEU A 38 6.91 -15.16 2.60
CA LEU A 38 6.17 -13.91 2.79
C LEU A 38 4.82 -13.92 2.05
N ALA A 39 4.79 -14.41 0.81
CA ALA A 39 3.57 -14.48 0.03
C ALA A 39 2.55 -15.47 0.62
N VAL A 40 3.01 -16.64 1.10
CA VAL A 40 2.16 -17.61 1.82
C VAL A 40 1.59 -16.98 3.10
N ALA A 41 2.42 -16.29 3.88
CA ALA A 41 1.99 -15.64 5.11
C ALA A 41 0.96 -14.52 4.83
N ALA A 42 1.14 -13.76 3.75
CA ALA A 42 0.22 -12.71 3.33
C ALA A 42 -1.13 -13.29 2.91
N LEU A 43 -1.16 -14.34 2.06
CA LEU A 43 -2.40 -15.01 1.62
C LEU A 43 -3.24 -15.48 2.81
N GLY A 44 -2.60 -16.09 3.83
CA GLY A 44 -3.28 -16.55 5.04
C GLY A 44 -3.85 -15.45 5.94
N GLN A 45 -3.65 -14.17 5.59
CA GLN A 45 -4.13 -13.00 6.34
C GLN A 45 -5.17 -12.17 5.57
N LEU A 46 -5.60 -12.59 4.37
CA LEU A 46 -6.52 -11.79 3.53
C LEU A 46 -8.01 -12.10 3.77
N ASP A 47 -8.37 -13.21 4.39
CA ASP A 47 -9.75 -13.69 4.55
C ASP A 47 -10.73 -12.65 5.12
N TRP A 48 -10.25 -11.73 5.96
CA TRP A 48 -11.08 -10.68 6.56
C TRP A 48 -11.61 -9.64 5.55
N LEU A 49 -11.05 -9.59 4.33
CA LEU A 49 -11.51 -8.73 3.24
C LEU A 49 -12.64 -9.35 2.42
N GLY A 50 -12.94 -10.64 2.60
CA GLY A 50 -13.94 -11.38 1.83
C GLY A 50 -13.43 -11.81 0.45
N ASP A 51 -14.37 -12.19 -0.42
CA ASP A 51 -14.06 -12.64 -1.79
C ASP A 51 -13.43 -11.53 -2.62
N SER A 52 -12.47 -11.90 -3.47
CA SER A 52 -11.83 -10.97 -4.38
C SER A 52 -12.77 -10.49 -5.49
N VAL A 53 -12.56 -9.25 -5.92
CA VAL A 53 -13.25 -8.61 -7.05
C VAL A 53 -12.39 -8.78 -8.29
N ASP A 54 -13.01 -9.23 -9.38
CA ASP A 54 -12.41 -9.40 -10.70
C ASP A 54 -11.98 -8.04 -11.31
N THR A 55 -10.74 -7.98 -11.81
CA THR A 55 -10.17 -6.77 -12.44
C THR A 55 -9.82 -6.91 -13.92
N ASP A 56 -10.03 -8.08 -14.54
CA ASP A 56 -9.57 -8.39 -15.90
C ASP A 56 -10.16 -7.43 -16.97
N GLU A 57 -11.40 -6.98 -16.79
CA GLU A 57 -12.05 -6.04 -17.72
C GLU A 57 -11.81 -4.56 -17.37
N LEU A 58 -11.09 -4.29 -16.28
CA LEU A 58 -10.93 -2.93 -15.74
C LEU A 58 -9.68 -2.22 -16.27
N VAL A 59 -8.66 -2.96 -16.72
CA VAL A 59 -7.39 -2.39 -17.21
C VAL A 59 -6.84 -3.17 -18.40
N ALA A 60 -6.19 -2.47 -19.33
CA ALA A 60 -5.47 -3.13 -20.42
C ALA A 60 -4.12 -3.67 -19.92
N ALA A 61 -3.80 -4.93 -20.22
CA ALA A 61 -2.58 -5.59 -19.76
C ALA A 61 -1.30 -4.86 -20.20
N GLU A 62 -1.29 -4.27 -21.39
CA GLU A 62 -0.17 -3.48 -21.89
C GLU A 62 0.14 -2.28 -20.98
N ARG A 63 -0.91 -1.61 -20.49
CA ARG A 63 -0.75 -0.47 -19.58
C ARG A 63 -0.18 -0.90 -18.23
N VAL A 64 -0.59 -2.06 -17.73
CA VAL A 64 -0.07 -2.63 -16.48
C VAL A 64 1.43 -2.93 -16.59
N VAL A 65 1.86 -3.51 -17.73
CA VAL A 65 3.27 -3.79 -18.00
C VAL A 65 4.10 -2.51 -18.07
N GLU A 66 3.60 -1.46 -18.72
CA GLU A 66 4.28 -0.16 -18.77
C GLU A 66 4.53 0.40 -17.36
N ILE A 67 3.51 0.40 -16.50
CA ILE A 67 3.63 0.91 -15.13
C ILE A 67 4.60 0.04 -14.31
N GLN A 68 4.56 -1.29 -14.48
CA GLN A 68 5.47 -2.21 -13.80
C GLN A 68 6.93 -1.94 -14.18
N ASP A 69 7.17 -1.68 -15.47
CA ASP A 69 8.49 -1.33 -16.01
C ASP A 69 9.02 -0.01 -15.44
N ILE A 70 8.14 0.97 -15.24
CA ILE A 70 8.53 2.24 -14.62
C ILE A 70 8.84 2.03 -13.13
N MET A 71 8.00 1.29 -12.40
CA MET A 71 8.21 1.00 -10.98
C MET A 71 9.51 0.26 -10.70
N ARG A 72 9.91 -0.71 -11.53
CA ARG A 72 11.22 -1.37 -11.34
C ARG A 72 12.40 -0.42 -11.60
N SER A 73 12.19 0.69 -12.32
CA SER A 73 13.18 1.77 -12.52
C SER A 73 14.52 1.23 -13.06
N GLY A 74 14.44 0.38 -14.07
CA GLY A 74 15.61 -0.25 -14.69
C GLY A 74 16.28 -1.37 -13.86
N ARG A 75 15.80 -1.64 -12.64
CA ARG A 75 16.25 -2.81 -11.85
C ARG A 75 15.64 -4.09 -12.42
N SER A 76 16.35 -5.20 -12.23
CA SER A 76 15.79 -6.52 -12.54
C SER A 76 14.76 -6.89 -11.48
N LEU A 77 13.61 -7.40 -11.93
CA LEU A 77 12.65 -8.03 -11.03
C LEU A 77 13.24 -9.35 -10.50
N ARG A 78 12.96 -9.66 -9.24
CA ARG A 78 13.28 -10.97 -8.64
C ARG A 78 12.31 -12.05 -9.14
N HIS A 79 11.10 -11.65 -9.50
CA HIS A 79 10.10 -12.51 -10.12
C HIS A 79 9.24 -11.69 -11.10
N PRO A 80 8.79 -12.23 -12.25
CA PRO A 80 8.00 -11.46 -13.23
C PRO A 80 6.69 -10.86 -12.69
N ALA A 81 6.13 -11.45 -11.63
CA ALA A 81 4.92 -10.94 -10.99
C ALA A 81 5.18 -9.80 -9.99
N GLU A 82 6.43 -9.50 -9.62
CA GLU A 82 6.75 -8.46 -8.64
C GLU A 82 6.19 -7.10 -9.12
N HIS A 83 5.38 -6.46 -8.28
CA HIS A 83 4.70 -5.18 -8.53
C HIS A 83 3.51 -5.23 -9.51
N TRP A 84 3.02 -6.40 -9.89
CA TRP A 84 1.92 -6.52 -10.84
C TRP A 84 0.62 -5.90 -10.30
N ALA A 85 0.26 -6.24 -9.07
CA ALA A 85 -0.93 -5.76 -8.40
C ALA A 85 -0.89 -4.23 -8.18
N GLU A 86 0.25 -3.68 -7.76
CA GLU A 86 0.41 -2.22 -7.67
C GLU A 86 0.22 -1.53 -9.03
N SER A 87 0.74 -2.11 -10.12
CA SER A 87 0.53 -1.60 -11.47
C SER A 87 -0.94 -1.59 -11.89
N VAL A 88 -1.67 -2.67 -11.59
CA VAL A 88 -3.12 -2.76 -11.87
C VAL A 88 -3.88 -1.70 -11.08
N ILE A 89 -3.59 -1.57 -9.79
CA ILE A 89 -4.23 -0.56 -8.92
C ILE A 89 -3.99 0.86 -9.46
N MET A 90 -2.77 1.16 -9.90
CA MET A 90 -2.46 2.47 -10.49
C MET A 90 -3.21 2.69 -11.81
N ALA A 91 -3.20 1.70 -12.72
CA ALA A 91 -3.94 1.79 -13.98
C ALA A 91 -5.46 1.96 -13.78
N MET A 92 -6.04 1.28 -12.78
CA MET A 92 -7.44 1.47 -12.40
C MET A 92 -7.68 2.90 -11.89
N ALA A 93 -6.78 3.40 -11.06
CA ALA A 93 -6.91 4.71 -10.46
C ALA A 93 -6.78 5.86 -11.47
N GLU A 94 -6.01 5.70 -12.57
CA GLU A 94 -5.97 6.65 -13.70
C GLU A 94 -7.37 6.90 -14.31
N ARG A 95 -8.29 5.93 -14.20
CA ARG A 95 -9.66 6.05 -14.73
C ARG A 95 -10.58 6.90 -13.84
N LEU A 96 -10.16 7.21 -12.61
CA LEU A 96 -10.96 7.96 -11.63
C LEU A 96 -10.86 9.48 -11.83
N GLN A 97 -11.02 9.95 -13.08
CA GLN A 97 -10.81 11.34 -13.51
C GLN A 97 -11.65 12.42 -12.79
N GLN A 98 -12.68 12.02 -12.02
CA GLN A 98 -13.54 12.93 -11.26
C GLN A 98 -13.24 12.95 -9.75
N MET A 99 -12.19 12.26 -9.31
CA MET A 99 -11.78 12.17 -7.93
C MET A 99 -10.30 12.52 -7.81
N ASP A 100 -9.88 12.87 -6.58
CA ASP A 100 -8.47 12.90 -6.20
C ASP A 100 -8.15 11.57 -5.50
N PRO A 101 -7.86 10.48 -6.24
CA PRO A 101 -7.59 9.18 -5.63
C PRO A 101 -6.30 9.23 -4.80
N TYR A 102 -6.39 8.77 -3.56
CA TYR A 102 -5.24 8.57 -2.69
C TYR A 102 -4.74 7.13 -2.83
N VAL A 103 -3.43 6.95 -2.99
CA VAL A 103 -2.79 5.63 -3.02
C VAL A 103 -1.98 5.45 -1.76
N LEU A 104 -2.40 4.51 -0.90
CA LEU A 104 -1.64 4.14 0.28
C LEU A 104 -0.51 3.18 -0.12
N CYS A 105 0.75 3.64 -0.11
CA CYS A 105 1.88 2.81 -0.53
C CYS A 105 3.18 3.13 0.24
N GLU A 106 3.81 2.06 0.76
CA GLU A 106 5.10 2.15 1.47
C GLU A 106 6.32 1.98 0.55
N ASP A 107 6.14 1.50 -0.67
CA ASP A 107 7.22 1.42 -1.66
C ASP A 107 7.53 2.81 -2.24
N TYR A 108 8.81 3.21 -2.20
CA TYR A 108 9.23 4.53 -2.65
C TYR A 108 9.00 4.74 -4.16
N ASN A 109 9.29 3.75 -4.99
CA ASN A 109 9.13 3.88 -6.44
C ASN A 109 7.65 3.94 -6.81
N ALA A 110 6.82 3.14 -6.15
CA ALA A 110 5.38 3.21 -6.34
C ALA A 110 4.79 4.58 -5.93
N ARG A 111 5.33 5.22 -4.88
CA ARG A 111 4.94 6.60 -4.52
C ARG A 111 5.32 7.62 -5.59
N ILE A 112 6.51 7.53 -6.16
CA ILE A 112 6.94 8.42 -7.25
C ILE A 112 6.04 8.22 -8.47
N GLU A 113 5.76 6.97 -8.84
CA GLU A 113 5.00 6.69 -10.05
C GLU A 113 3.52 7.07 -9.93
N SER A 114 2.94 6.93 -8.74
CA SER A 114 1.60 7.43 -8.44
C SER A 114 1.40 8.90 -8.82
N LEU A 115 2.42 9.76 -8.64
CA LEU A 115 2.34 11.19 -9.00
C LEU A 115 2.22 11.40 -10.51
N HIS A 116 2.88 10.57 -11.32
CA HIS A 116 2.79 10.64 -12.78
C HIS A 116 1.42 10.21 -13.31
N HIS A 117 0.65 9.48 -12.49
CA HIS A 117 -0.70 9.00 -12.79
C HIS A 117 -1.81 9.88 -12.21
N ASN A 118 -1.49 11.10 -11.79
CA ASN A 118 -2.42 12.02 -11.10
C ASN A 118 -3.04 11.43 -9.82
N LEU A 119 -2.34 10.49 -9.18
CA LEU A 119 -2.74 9.93 -7.90
C LEU A 119 -2.01 10.68 -6.79
N THR A 120 -2.65 10.79 -5.63
CA THR A 120 -2.00 11.36 -4.44
C THR A 120 -1.38 10.22 -3.64
N PRO A 121 -0.06 9.95 -3.76
CA PRO A 121 0.57 8.94 -2.94
C PRO A 121 0.54 9.35 -1.48
N PHE A 122 0.38 8.37 -0.62
CA PHE A 122 0.22 8.58 0.80
C PHE A 122 0.90 7.42 1.53
N SER A 123 1.89 7.69 2.37
CA SER A 123 2.41 6.63 3.24
C SER A 123 1.42 6.39 4.39
N ILE A 124 1.34 5.15 4.87
CA ILE A 124 0.64 4.75 6.08
C ILE A 124 1.09 5.63 7.26
N HIS A 125 2.36 6.01 7.32
CA HIS A 125 2.83 6.92 8.34
C HIS A 125 2.29 8.35 8.20
N LYS A 126 2.16 8.88 6.96
CA LYS A 126 1.49 10.16 6.70
C LYS A 126 0.00 10.09 7.06
N LEU A 127 -0.63 8.92 6.88
CA LEU A 127 -1.99 8.65 7.35
C LEU A 127 -2.11 8.68 8.86
N LEU A 128 -1.27 7.93 9.56
CA LEU A 128 -1.24 7.93 11.03
C LEU A 128 -1.04 9.35 11.57
N ALA A 129 -0.13 10.13 10.96
CA ALA A 129 0.11 11.51 11.36
C ALA A 129 -1.12 12.42 11.14
N ARG A 130 -1.81 12.31 10.00
CA ARG A 130 -3.04 13.08 9.75
C ARG A 130 -4.18 12.66 10.68
N MET A 131 -4.28 11.37 11.03
CA MET A 131 -5.26 10.90 12.00
C MET A 131 -4.99 11.47 13.39
N VAL A 132 -3.72 11.59 13.79
CA VAL A 132 -3.34 12.26 15.04
C VAL A 132 -3.67 13.75 15.01
N GLN A 133 -3.31 14.46 13.94
CA GLN A 133 -3.60 15.89 13.80
C GLN A 133 -5.11 16.19 13.72
N GLY A 134 -5.90 15.25 13.23
CA GLY A 134 -7.35 15.35 13.14
C GLY A 134 -8.11 14.84 14.37
N ASP A 135 -7.42 14.55 15.48
CA ASP A 135 -7.97 13.97 16.71
C ASP A 135 -8.75 12.64 16.49
N ARG A 136 -8.38 11.89 15.45
CA ARG A 136 -8.98 10.57 15.11
C ARG A 136 -8.19 9.40 15.69
N LEU A 137 -6.93 9.62 16.04
CA LEU A 137 -6.03 8.63 16.63
C LEU A 137 -5.13 9.31 17.67
N ALA A 138 -4.95 8.70 18.84
CA ALA A 138 -3.99 9.25 19.81
C ALA A 138 -2.54 8.99 19.35
N ALA A 139 -1.63 9.91 19.69
CA ALA A 139 -0.24 9.85 19.23
C ALA A 139 0.52 8.60 19.72
N ASP A 140 0.20 8.13 20.93
CA ASP A 140 0.75 6.90 21.52
C ASP A 140 0.22 5.64 20.81
N GLU A 141 -1.05 5.61 20.42
CA GLU A 141 -1.61 4.53 19.60
C GLU A 141 -1.02 4.53 18.18
N ALA A 142 -0.85 5.70 17.55
CA ALA A 142 -0.18 5.84 16.25
C ALA A 142 1.27 5.33 16.30
N ALA A 143 1.98 5.60 17.40
CA ALA A 143 3.33 5.11 17.62
C ALA A 143 3.40 3.56 17.64
N ILE A 144 2.42 2.89 18.27
CA ILE A 144 2.36 1.41 18.27
C ILE A 144 2.25 0.85 16.85
N PHE A 145 1.45 1.49 15.98
CA PHE A 145 1.35 1.06 14.58
C PHE A 145 2.64 1.34 13.80
N ALA A 146 3.27 2.48 14.01
CA ALA A 146 4.54 2.82 13.38
C ALA A 146 5.66 1.87 13.79
N ASP A 147 5.76 1.53 15.08
CA ASP A 147 6.73 0.56 15.59
C ASP A 147 6.51 -0.83 14.97
N ALA A 148 5.26 -1.24 14.76
CA ALA A 148 4.94 -2.49 14.08
C ALA A 148 5.37 -2.47 12.60
N LEU A 149 5.19 -1.35 11.90
CA LEU A 149 5.66 -1.17 10.52
C LEU A 149 7.19 -1.20 10.45
N GLN A 150 7.86 -0.47 11.36
CA GLN A 150 9.32 -0.44 11.44
C GLN A 150 9.90 -1.82 11.76
N ALA A 151 9.27 -2.58 12.67
CA ALA A 151 9.64 -3.95 12.99
C ALA A 151 9.45 -4.91 11.81
N ALA A 152 8.47 -4.65 10.95
CA ALA A 152 8.27 -5.35 9.68
C ALA A 152 9.18 -4.83 8.55
N GLU A 153 10.13 -3.95 8.86
CA GLU A 153 10.99 -3.25 7.91
C GLU A 153 10.25 -2.45 6.82
N ARG A 154 9.02 -2.04 7.10
CA ARG A 154 8.17 -1.21 6.22
C ARG A 154 8.15 0.23 6.73
N GLY A 155 8.16 1.19 5.80
CA GLY A 155 7.97 2.61 6.13
C GLY A 155 8.93 3.14 7.20
N LYS A 156 10.24 3.04 6.97
CA LYS A 156 11.28 3.41 7.96
C LYS A 156 11.40 4.92 8.24
N ASP A 157 10.37 5.69 7.90
CA ASP A 157 10.41 7.14 7.80
C ASP A 157 10.01 7.86 9.11
N TYR A 158 9.49 7.16 10.13
CA TYR A 158 8.98 7.79 11.37
C TYR A 158 9.17 6.96 12.65
N THR A 159 9.35 7.67 13.76
CA THR A 159 9.47 7.15 15.13
C THR A 159 8.34 7.65 16.03
N ALA A 160 8.08 6.97 17.15
CA ALA A 160 7.12 7.40 18.18
C ALA A 160 7.33 8.86 18.63
N ALA A 161 8.58 9.29 18.76
CA ALA A 161 8.92 10.65 19.17
C ALA A 161 8.52 11.72 18.12
N GLU A 162 8.50 11.37 16.84
CA GLU A 162 8.11 12.28 15.76
C GLU A 162 6.59 12.47 15.71
N PHE A 163 5.80 11.43 16.00
CA PHE A 163 4.35 11.55 16.18
C PHE A 163 3.99 12.44 17.37
N ILE A 164 4.65 12.25 18.52
CA ILE A 164 4.39 13.03 19.74
C ILE A 164 4.82 14.49 19.60
N SER A 165 5.96 14.74 18.94
CA SER A 165 6.49 16.11 18.78
C SER A 165 5.83 16.91 17.66
N GLY A 166 5.09 16.25 16.76
CA GLY A 166 4.50 16.86 15.57
C GLY A 166 5.53 17.32 14.51
N ARG A 167 6.83 17.07 14.72
CA ARG A 167 7.90 17.43 13.79
C ARG A 167 8.22 16.25 12.88
N LEU A 168 7.40 16.07 11.86
CA LEU A 168 7.37 14.92 10.94
C LEU A 168 8.51 14.86 9.89
N GLY A 169 9.68 15.47 10.16
CA GLY A 169 10.85 15.39 9.28
C GLY A 169 10.63 15.88 7.83
N ARG A 170 11.46 15.36 6.90
CA ARG A 170 11.45 15.73 5.46
C ARG A 170 10.31 15.10 4.65
N VAL A 171 9.68 14.04 5.16
CA VAL A 171 8.64 13.26 4.44
C VAL A 171 7.21 13.69 4.84
N GLY A 172 7.07 14.41 5.96
CA GLY A 172 5.83 15.05 6.39
C GLY A 172 5.55 16.41 5.75
N GLN A 173 6.42 16.90 4.88
CA GLN A 173 6.12 18.07 4.04
C GLN A 173 5.16 17.68 2.91
N PRO A 174 4.27 18.59 2.47
CA PRO A 174 3.24 18.33 1.46
C PRO A 174 3.78 17.54 0.27
#